data_AF-A0A1C7LZB2-F1
#
_entry.id   AF-A0A1C7LZB2-F1
#
_cell.length_a   1.000
_cell.length_b   1.000
_cell.length_c   1.000
_cell.angle_alpha   90.00
_cell.angle_beta   90.00
_cell.angle_gamma   90.00
#
_symmetry.space_group_name_H-M   'P 1'
#
loop_
_entity.id
_entity.type
_entity.pdbx_description
1 polymer ?
#
loop_
_entity_poly.entity_id
_entity_poly.type
_entity_poly.pdbx_seq_one_letter_code
_entity_poly.pdbx_strand_id
1 'polypeptide(L)'
;MLLISRFQLPQAFKFSFQHKGIVSPIGLLQTSFRSLSTATQKVNKVNEIEELRRKAFEVQKSAAVRSRCPWTKEESEKLLRLVNVYGQRWTLISSKFVNRSPTAVLNRYTLLKDQLERGPWSKKELDKLRLLGRGRTFQEIDDWDTIQAGLPHHRPIFIIKQKYKNALDPQH
;
A
#
# COMPACT_ATOMS: atom_id res chain seq x y z
N MET A 1 -36.20 -53.48 64.72
CA MET A 1 -35.55 -53.25 63.42
C MET A 1 -35.76 -51.76 63.08
N LEU A 2 -34.83 -50.82 63.13
CA LEU A 2 -33.37 -50.80 63.28
C LEU A 2 -32.95 -49.48 64.00
N LEU A 3 -32.02 -49.62 64.93
CA LEU A 3 -30.80 -48.83 65.21
C LEU A 3 -30.92 -47.29 65.37
N ILE A 4 -30.85 -46.77 66.61
CA ILE A 4 -29.63 -46.38 67.40
C ILE A 4 -28.94 -45.17 66.74
N SER A 5 -29.11 -43.94 67.24
CA SER A 5 -28.80 -43.35 68.56
C SER A 5 -27.47 -42.59 68.56
N ARG A 6 -27.63 -41.30 68.85
CA ARG A 6 -26.71 -40.33 69.44
C ARG A 6 -25.40 -40.91 69.96
N PHE A 7 -24.28 -40.31 69.56
CA PHE A 7 -23.01 -40.46 70.26
C PHE A 7 -22.51 -39.12 70.80
N GLN A 8 -22.13 -39.22 72.06
CA GLN A 8 -21.77 -38.22 73.04
C GLN A 8 -20.32 -37.78 72.86
N LEU A 9 -20.01 -36.52 73.16
CA LEU A 9 -18.65 -36.09 73.52
C LEU A 9 -18.36 -36.52 74.97
N PRO A 10 -17.08 -36.80 75.29
CA PRO A 10 -16.53 -36.20 76.50
C PRO A 10 -15.06 -35.73 76.40
N GLN A 11 -14.86 -34.56 77.02
CA GLN A 11 -13.83 -34.14 77.97
C GLN A 11 -12.33 -34.25 77.65
N ALA A 12 -11.68 -33.09 77.85
CA ALA A 12 -10.25 -32.81 77.82
C ALA A 12 -9.49 -33.43 79.01
N PHE A 13 -8.16 -33.63 78.90
CA PHE A 13 -7.11 -32.82 79.58
C PHE A 13 -5.69 -33.45 79.51
N LYS A 14 -4.68 -32.57 79.34
CA LYS A 14 -3.24 -32.64 79.73
C LYS A 14 -2.31 -33.72 79.15
N PHE A 15 -1.24 -33.27 78.48
CA PHE A 15 0.13 -33.41 79.02
C PHE A 15 1.09 -32.40 78.35
N SER A 16 1.89 -31.73 79.17
CA SER A 16 2.96 -30.80 78.81
C SER A 16 4.28 -31.54 78.57
N PHE A 17 5.09 -31.16 77.58
CA PHE A 17 6.54 -31.36 77.66
C PHE A 17 7.33 -30.40 76.75
N GLN A 18 8.45 -29.91 77.27
CA GLN A 18 9.40 -29.00 76.64
C GLN A 18 10.72 -29.76 76.38
N HIS A 19 11.45 -29.33 75.34
CA HIS A 19 12.88 -29.55 75.02
C HIS A 19 13.39 -30.73 74.13
N LYS A 20 14.05 -30.30 73.03
CA LYS A 20 15.37 -30.70 72.46
C LYS A 20 15.47 -31.86 71.44
N GLY A 21 16.20 -31.58 70.34
CA GLY A 21 16.86 -32.51 69.40
C GLY A 21 16.11 -32.70 68.07
N ILE A 22 16.40 -31.96 66.99
CA ILE A 22 17.42 -32.23 65.94
C ILE A 22 17.58 -33.72 65.62
N VAL A 23 17.02 -34.19 64.49
CA VAL A 23 17.74 -34.64 63.27
C VAL A 23 16.79 -34.62 62.06
N SER A 24 17.21 -34.03 60.93
CA SER A 24 16.54 -34.03 59.59
C SER A 24 16.69 -35.39 58.88
N PRO A 25 16.33 -35.59 57.58
CA PRO A 25 15.44 -34.86 56.66
C PRO A 25 14.41 -35.80 55.95
N ILE A 26 13.42 -35.26 55.24
CA ILE A 26 12.97 -35.69 53.89
C ILE A 26 11.96 -34.63 53.44
N GLY A 27 12.36 -33.82 52.47
CA GLY A 27 11.53 -32.77 51.89
C GLY A 27 10.44 -33.35 51.00
N LEU A 28 9.19 -33.13 51.37
CA LEU A 28 8.03 -33.32 50.49
C LEU A 28 7.63 -31.97 49.91
N LEU A 29 7.70 -31.92 48.58
CA LEU A 29 7.39 -30.79 47.71
C LEU A 29 5.94 -30.30 47.92
N GLN A 30 5.76 -29.06 48.36
CA GLN A 30 4.63 -28.25 47.90
C GLN A 30 5.11 -27.43 46.70
N THR A 31 5.01 -28.00 45.50
CA THR A 31 5.21 -27.24 44.27
C THR A 31 4.03 -26.31 44.06
N SER A 32 4.26 -25.04 44.37
CA SER A 32 3.45 -23.90 43.94
C SER A 32 3.23 -23.93 42.43
N PHE A 33 2.03 -24.27 41.99
CA PHE A 33 1.59 -24.14 40.61
C PHE A 33 1.16 -22.69 40.36
N ARG A 34 2.11 -21.76 40.14
CA ARG A 34 1.76 -20.39 39.74
C ARG A 34 2.89 -19.66 39.01
N SER A 35 3.19 -20.03 37.75
CA SER A 35 4.01 -19.18 36.86
C SER A 35 4.00 -19.55 35.36
N LEU A 36 2.98 -20.21 34.82
CA LEU A 36 2.95 -20.57 33.38
C LEU A 36 2.05 -19.66 32.51
N SER A 37 1.34 -18.70 33.11
CA SER A 37 0.35 -17.86 32.41
C SER A 37 0.95 -16.65 31.69
N THR A 38 2.05 -16.07 32.19
CA THR A 38 2.64 -14.85 31.61
C THR A 38 3.54 -15.15 30.41
N ALA A 39 4.25 -16.29 30.42
CA ALA A 39 5.09 -16.72 29.31
C ALA A 39 4.27 -17.08 28.07
N THR A 40 3.17 -17.84 28.24
CA THR A 40 2.23 -18.19 27.17
C THR A 40 1.55 -16.95 26.57
N GLN A 41 1.14 -15.99 27.41
CA GLN A 41 0.50 -14.76 26.95
C GLN A 41 1.45 -13.81 26.20
N LYS A 42 2.75 -13.78 26.59
CA LYS A 42 3.79 -13.02 25.87
C LYS A 42 4.10 -13.65 24.51
N VAL A 43 4.23 -14.98 24.45
CA VAL A 43 4.45 -15.72 23.19
C VAL A 43 3.27 -15.53 22.23
N ASN A 44 2.02 -15.59 22.72
CA ASN A 44 0.84 -15.36 21.89
C ASN A 44 0.79 -13.93 21.30
N LYS A 45 1.13 -12.90 22.09
CA LYS A 45 1.23 -11.52 21.59
C LYS A 45 2.35 -11.33 20.57
N VAL A 46 3.50 -11.97 20.77
CA VAL A 46 4.62 -11.92 19.79
C VAL A 46 4.19 -12.57 18.47
N ASN A 47 3.49 -13.71 18.51
CA ASN A 47 2.98 -14.36 17.31
C ASN A 47 1.98 -13.48 16.54
N GLU A 48 1.09 -12.77 17.24
CA GLU A 48 0.15 -11.82 16.63
C GLU A 48 0.86 -10.62 15.99
N ILE A 49 1.87 -10.06 16.67
CA ILE A 49 2.70 -8.97 16.14
C ILE A 49 3.43 -9.41 14.87
N GLU A 50 4.03 -10.61 14.86
CA GLU A 50 4.70 -11.16 13.68
C GLU A 50 3.71 -11.42 12.53
N GLU A 51 2.50 -11.89 12.83
CA GLU A 51 1.47 -12.07 11.81
C GLU A 51 1.01 -10.74 11.19
N LEU A 52 0.81 -9.71 12.01
CA LEU A 52 0.49 -8.36 11.55
C LEU A 52 1.60 -7.76 10.70
N ARG A 53 2.87 -7.94 11.09
CA ARG A 53 4.04 -7.52 10.30
C ARG A 53 4.07 -8.20 8.94
N ARG A 54 3.83 -9.51 8.89
CA ARG A 54 3.74 -10.28 7.63
C ARG A 54 2.62 -9.75 6.74
N LYS A 55 1.42 -9.52 7.28
CA LYS A 55 0.29 -8.96 6.53
C LYS A 55 0.61 -7.57 5.98
N ALA A 56 1.20 -6.70 6.79
CA ALA A 56 1.63 -5.37 6.36
C ALA A 56 2.68 -5.43 5.24
N PHE A 57 3.65 -6.35 5.34
CA PHE A 57 4.66 -6.57 4.30
C PHE A 57 4.04 -7.00 2.97
N GLU A 58 3.08 -7.93 2.97
CA GLU A 58 2.39 -8.35 1.74
C GLU A 58 1.53 -7.23 1.12
N VAL A 59 0.91 -6.40 1.94
CA VAL A 59 0.20 -5.19 1.47
C VAL A 59 1.17 -4.19 0.84
N GLN A 60 2.34 -3.97 1.45
CA GLN A 60 3.36 -3.08 0.90
C GLN A 60 3.94 -3.63 -0.41
N LYS A 61 4.22 -4.94 -0.47
CA LYS A 61 4.71 -5.63 -1.66
C LYS A 61 3.71 -5.54 -2.81
N SER A 62 2.43 -5.83 -2.56
CA SER A 62 1.37 -5.69 -3.58
C SER A 62 1.18 -4.24 -4.03
N ALA A 63 1.32 -3.25 -3.13
CA ALA A 63 1.32 -1.84 -3.51
C ALA A 63 2.50 -1.48 -4.44
N ALA A 64 3.70 -2.00 -4.18
CA ALA A 64 4.86 -1.80 -5.04
C ALA A 64 4.69 -2.44 -6.43
N VAL A 65 4.04 -3.60 -6.51
CA VAL A 65 3.70 -4.24 -7.80
C VAL A 65 2.74 -3.36 -8.60
N ARG A 66 1.73 -2.77 -7.95
CA ARG A 66 0.78 -1.84 -8.60
C ARG A 66 1.45 -0.62 -9.23
N SER A 67 2.50 -0.07 -8.60
CA SER A 67 3.17 1.14 -9.08
C SER A 67 4.23 0.89 -10.15
N ARG A 68 4.84 -0.31 -10.19
CA ARG A 68 5.94 -0.63 -11.11
C ARG A 68 5.53 -1.40 -12.37
N CYS A 69 4.30 -1.90 -12.45
CA CYS A 69 3.87 -2.72 -13.59
C CYS A 69 3.65 -1.86 -14.85
N PRO A 70 4.42 -2.06 -15.94
CA PRO A 70 4.21 -1.35 -17.20
C PRO A 70 2.87 -1.77 -17.83
N TRP A 71 2.23 -0.88 -18.58
CA TRP A 71 0.98 -1.18 -19.30
C TRP A 71 1.25 -2.00 -20.56
N THR A 72 0.59 -3.15 -20.69
CA THR A 72 0.68 -3.94 -21.92
C THR A 72 -0.25 -3.38 -23.00
N LYS A 73 -0.05 -3.83 -24.24
CA LYS A 73 -0.91 -3.47 -25.37
C LYS A 73 -2.33 -3.98 -25.16
N GLU A 74 -2.45 -5.23 -24.71
CA GLU A 74 -3.72 -5.91 -24.46
C GLU A 74 -4.51 -5.20 -23.35
N GLU A 75 -3.84 -4.79 -22.28
CA GLU A 75 -4.45 -4.00 -21.22
C GLU A 75 -4.95 -2.64 -21.74
N SER A 76 -4.17 -2.00 -22.61
CA SER A 76 -4.51 -0.70 -23.20
C SER A 76 -5.72 -0.81 -24.13
N GLU A 77 -5.77 -1.84 -24.97
CA GLU A 77 -6.92 -2.13 -25.82
C GLU A 77 -8.16 -2.48 -24.98
N LYS A 78 -7.98 -3.29 -23.93
CA LYS A 78 -9.05 -3.61 -22.99
C LYS A 78 -9.58 -2.35 -22.32
N LEU A 79 -8.71 -1.42 -21.93
CA LEU A 79 -9.10 -0.15 -21.33
C LEU A 79 -9.98 0.67 -22.28
N LEU A 80 -9.56 0.85 -23.53
CA LEU A 80 -10.33 1.58 -24.53
C LEU A 80 -11.71 0.94 -24.75
N ARG A 81 -11.79 -0.39 -24.84
CA ARG A 81 -13.07 -1.12 -24.94
C ARG A 81 -13.96 -0.88 -23.72
N LEU A 82 -13.41 -0.96 -22.51
CA LEU A 82 -14.15 -0.75 -21.27
C LEU A 82 -14.66 0.68 -21.13
N VAL A 83 -13.87 1.69 -21.55
CA VAL A 83 -14.32 3.09 -21.57
C VAL A 83 -15.44 3.29 -22.59
N ASN A 84 -15.39 2.63 -23.75
CA ASN A 84 -16.47 2.68 -24.73
C ASN A 84 -17.78 2.10 -24.19
N VAL A 85 -17.71 1.00 -23.43
CA VAL A 85 -18.91 0.33 -22.87
C VAL A 85 -19.44 1.04 -21.63
N TYR A 86 -18.55 1.42 -20.71
CA TYR A 86 -18.94 1.92 -19.40
C TYR A 86 -18.83 3.44 -19.23
N GLY A 87 -18.25 4.17 -20.19
CA GLY A 87 -17.88 5.57 -20.02
C GLY A 87 -16.72 5.75 -19.04
N GLN A 88 -16.56 6.96 -18.48
CA GLN A 88 -15.46 7.32 -17.57
C GLN A 88 -15.67 6.87 -16.12
N ARG A 89 -16.14 5.64 -15.90
CA ARG A 89 -16.35 5.06 -14.56
C ARG A 89 -15.09 4.35 -14.07
N TRP A 90 -14.07 5.12 -13.68
CA TRP A 90 -12.73 4.59 -13.39
C TRP A 90 -12.68 3.51 -12.30
N THR A 91 -13.44 3.66 -11.23
CA THR A 91 -13.51 2.66 -10.14
C THR A 91 -14.08 1.32 -10.63
N LEU A 92 -15.11 1.38 -11.48
CA LEU A 92 -15.68 0.19 -12.10
C LEU A 92 -14.69 -0.45 -13.08
N ILE A 93 -14.05 0.36 -13.92
CA ILE A 93 -13.09 -0.11 -14.92
C ILE A 93 -11.87 -0.72 -14.24
N SER A 94 -11.32 -0.10 -13.18
CA SER A 94 -10.15 -0.62 -12.47
C SER A 94 -10.40 -1.98 -11.85
N SER A 95 -11.62 -2.29 -11.42
CA SER A 95 -11.98 -3.62 -10.93
C SER A 95 -11.78 -4.75 -11.96
N LYS A 96 -11.68 -4.40 -13.25
CA LYS A 96 -11.46 -5.33 -14.37
C LYS A 96 -9.97 -5.55 -14.67
N PHE A 97 -9.07 -4.90 -13.93
CA PHE A 97 -7.63 -5.03 -14.07
C PHE A 97 -7.00 -5.54 -12.77
N VAL A 98 -6.04 -6.44 -12.90
CA VAL A 98 -5.25 -6.90 -11.75
C VAL A 98 -4.19 -5.85 -11.46
N ASN A 99 -4.04 -5.46 -10.20
CA ASN A 99 -3.01 -4.51 -9.76
C ASN A 99 -3.05 -3.12 -10.43
N ARG A 100 -4.21 -2.64 -10.88
CA ARG A 100 -4.37 -1.25 -11.36
C ARG A 100 -5.34 -0.48 -10.47
N SER A 101 -4.90 0.66 -9.95
CA SER A 101 -5.80 1.58 -9.22
C SER A 101 -6.66 2.40 -10.20
N PRO A 102 -7.81 2.95 -9.77
CA PRO A 102 -8.60 3.87 -10.60
C PRO A 102 -7.76 5.03 -11.17
N THR A 103 -6.86 5.60 -10.36
CA THR A 103 -5.93 6.66 -10.78
C THR A 103 -4.98 6.18 -11.87
N ALA A 104 -4.42 4.97 -11.75
CA ALA A 104 -3.53 4.41 -12.77
C ALA A 104 -4.27 4.20 -14.10
N VAL A 105 -5.53 3.74 -14.04
CA VAL A 105 -6.40 3.55 -15.21
C VAL A 105 -6.72 4.88 -15.89
N LEU A 106 -7.12 5.90 -15.11
CA LEU A 106 -7.37 7.26 -15.63
C LEU A 106 -6.11 7.81 -16.30
N ASN A 107 -4.96 7.78 -15.61
CA ASN A 107 -3.71 8.28 -16.15
C ASN A 107 -3.34 7.57 -17.46
N ARG A 108 -3.52 6.24 -17.52
CA ARG A 108 -3.30 5.49 -18.75
C ARG A 108 -4.24 5.92 -19.86
N TYR A 109 -5.53 6.04 -19.59
CA TYR A 109 -6.50 6.47 -20.59
C TYR A 109 -6.17 7.87 -21.12
N THR A 110 -5.82 8.81 -20.26
CA THR A 110 -5.41 10.16 -20.65
C THR A 110 -4.20 10.14 -21.58
N LEU A 111 -3.19 9.30 -21.29
CA LEU A 111 -2.03 9.13 -22.17
C LEU A 111 -2.41 8.49 -23.52
N LEU A 112 -3.30 7.49 -23.53
CA LEU A 112 -3.76 6.86 -24.77
C LEU A 112 -4.57 7.83 -25.62
N LYS A 113 -5.45 8.61 -24.99
CA LYS A 113 -6.24 9.65 -25.64
C LYS A 113 -5.34 10.73 -26.25
N ASP A 114 -4.36 11.20 -25.49
CA ASP A 114 -3.33 12.13 -25.96
C ASP A 114 -2.59 11.57 -27.19
N GLN A 115 -2.11 10.33 -27.10
CA GLN A 115 -1.42 9.67 -28.20
C GLN A 115 -2.29 9.58 -29.46
N LEU A 116 -3.61 9.37 -29.31
CA LEU A 116 -4.55 9.30 -30.41
C LEU A 116 -4.86 10.67 -31.01
N GLU A 117 -5.08 11.69 -30.18
CA GLU A 117 -5.47 13.04 -30.61
C GLU A 117 -4.30 13.86 -31.14
N ARG A 118 -3.16 13.83 -30.44
CA ARG A 118 -2.01 14.70 -30.75
C ARG A 118 -0.93 13.97 -31.54
N GLY A 119 -0.75 12.67 -31.29
CA GLY A 119 0.27 11.86 -31.97
C GLY A 119 1.69 12.44 -31.88
N PRO A 120 2.65 11.87 -32.63
CA PRO A 120 3.98 12.45 -32.76
C PRO A 120 3.91 13.82 -33.44
N TRP A 121 4.89 14.67 -33.15
CA TRP A 121 5.04 15.95 -33.85
C TRP A 121 5.29 15.72 -35.34
N SER A 122 4.38 16.19 -36.18
CA SER A 122 4.55 16.11 -37.63
C SER A 122 5.61 17.10 -38.13
N LYS A 123 6.20 16.80 -39.29
CA LYS A 123 7.19 17.70 -39.93
C LYS A 123 6.60 19.11 -40.15
N LYS A 124 5.36 19.20 -40.64
CA LYS A 124 4.65 20.47 -40.86
C LYS A 124 4.48 21.28 -39.56
N GLU A 125 4.14 20.62 -38.46
CA GLU A 125 4.06 21.29 -37.15
C GLU A 125 5.41 21.80 -36.68
N LEU A 126 6.48 21.02 -36.86
CA LEU A 126 7.83 21.42 -36.45
C LEU A 126 8.35 22.58 -37.28
N ASP A 127 8.11 22.56 -38.60
CA ASP A 127 8.49 23.66 -39.48
C ASP A 127 7.73 24.93 -39.12
N LYS A 128 6.44 24.82 -38.78
CA LYS A 128 5.64 25.95 -38.30
C LYS A 128 6.12 26.47 -36.94
N LEU A 129 6.44 25.57 -36.01
CA LEU A 129 6.98 25.93 -34.70
C LEU A 129 8.33 26.65 -34.82
N ARG A 130 9.21 26.18 -35.71
CA ARG A 130 10.50 26.84 -36.03
C ARG A 130 10.27 28.23 -36.61
N LEU A 131 9.34 28.35 -37.56
CA LEU A 131 8.99 29.65 -38.17
C LEU A 131 8.44 30.65 -37.15
N LEU A 132 7.54 30.20 -36.26
CA LEU A 132 6.94 31.03 -35.21
C LEU A 132 7.95 31.41 -34.11
N GLY A 133 8.91 30.53 -33.82
CA GLY A 133 10.03 30.85 -32.93
C GLY A 133 10.96 31.93 -33.49
N ARG A 134 11.04 32.07 -34.82
CA ARG A 134 11.88 33.07 -35.53
C ARG A 134 13.36 33.00 -35.15
N GLY A 135 13.84 31.82 -34.73
CA GLY A 135 15.21 31.63 -34.26
C GLY A 135 15.51 32.25 -32.90
N ARG A 136 14.49 32.72 -32.16
CA ARG A 136 14.64 33.20 -30.78
C ARG A 136 15.04 32.05 -29.86
N THR A 137 15.79 32.38 -28.81
CA THR A 137 16.12 31.43 -27.74
C THR A 137 14.87 31.12 -26.90
N PHE A 138 14.89 30.03 -26.14
CA PHE A 138 13.74 29.69 -25.28
C PHE A 138 13.41 30.80 -24.27
N GLN A 139 14.41 31.51 -23.76
CA GLN A 139 14.27 32.58 -22.75
C GLN A 139 13.70 33.88 -23.34
N GLU A 140 13.94 34.14 -24.62
CA GLU A 140 13.45 35.34 -25.33
C GLU A 140 11.98 35.23 -25.75
N ILE A 141 11.39 34.03 -25.72
CA ILE A 141 10.01 33.81 -26.09
C ILE A 141 9.13 33.92 -24.83
N ASP A 142 8.25 34.90 -24.83
CA ASP A 142 7.20 35.11 -23.83
C ASP A 142 5.79 34.90 -24.40
N ASP A 143 5.62 35.10 -25.72
CA ASP A 143 4.38 35.00 -26.49
C ASP A 143 3.98 33.57 -26.89
N TRP A 144 4.05 32.63 -25.95
CA TRP A 144 3.77 31.21 -26.23
C TRP A 144 2.33 30.92 -26.65
N ASP A 145 1.38 31.71 -26.18
CA ASP A 145 -0.03 31.63 -26.61
C ASP A 145 -0.19 31.95 -28.10
N THR A 146 0.55 32.95 -28.60
CA THR A 146 0.59 33.29 -30.04
C THR A 146 1.17 32.13 -30.85
N ILE A 147 2.23 31.49 -30.34
CA ILE A 147 2.82 30.32 -30.99
C ILE A 147 1.80 29.17 -31.02
N GLN A 148 1.12 28.89 -29.91
CA GLN A 148 0.11 27.83 -29.81
C GLN A 148 -1.04 28.06 -30.80
N ALA A 149 -1.57 29.28 -30.89
CA ALA A 149 -2.64 29.64 -31.82
C ALA A 149 -2.22 29.50 -33.29
N GLY A 150 -0.93 29.68 -33.59
CA GLY A 150 -0.38 29.55 -34.94
C GLY A 150 -0.06 28.11 -35.38
N LEU A 151 -0.15 27.12 -34.50
CA LEU A 151 0.10 25.72 -34.85
C LEU A 151 -1.10 25.08 -35.57
N PRO A 152 -0.85 24.16 -36.52
CA PRO A 152 -1.94 23.50 -37.26
C PRO A 152 -2.75 22.54 -36.37
N HIS A 153 -2.17 22.05 -35.27
CA HIS A 153 -2.89 21.30 -34.24
C HIS A 153 -2.65 21.96 -32.89
N HIS A 154 -3.72 22.09 -32.12
CA HIS A 154 -3.65 22.61 -30.77
C HIS A 154 -2.90 21.63 -29.86
N ARG A 155 -1.77 22.08 -29.30
CA ARG A 155 -1.00 21.35 -28.28
C ARG A 155 -0.90 22.20 -27.02
N PRO A 156 -0.90 21.61 -25.81
CA PRO A 156 -0.72 22.38 -24.58
C PRO A 156 0.60 23.16 -24.58
N ILE A 157 0.59 24.39 -24.05
CA ILE A 157 1.76 25.28 -24.03
C ILE A 157 3.00 24.61 -23.45
N PHE A 158 2.88 23.83 -22.36
CA PHE A 158 4.04 23.17 -21.75
C PHE A 158 4.71 22.15 -22.69
N ILE A 159 3.94 21.45 -23.54
CA ILE A 159 4.46 20.51 -24.54
C ILE A 159 5.17 21.27 -25.66
N ILE A 160 4.60 22.40 -26.08
CA ILE A 160 5.20 23.27 -27.09
C ILE A 160 6.54 23.81 -26.57
N LYS A 161 6.57 24.35 -25.35
CA LYS A 161 7.76 24.84 -24.66
C LYS A 161 8.84 23.77 -24.58
N GLN A 162 8.48 22.58 -24.08
CA GLN A 162 9.42 21.46 -23.97
C GLN A 162 9.95 21.01 -25.34
N LYS A 163 9.09 20.95 -26.35
CA LYS A 163 9.52 20.57 -27.71
C LYS A 163 10.45 21.60 -28.32
N TYR A 164 10.13 22.90 -28.17
CA TYR A 164 10.97 23.99 -28.65
C TYR A 164 12.34 23.94 -27.99
N LYS A 165 12.36 23.91 -26.65
CA LYS A 165 13.58 23.81 -25.85
C LYS A 165 14.47 22.66 -26.34
N ASN A 166 13.92 21.45 -26.42
CA ASN A 166 14.72 20.25 -26.70
C ASN A 166 15.17 20.09 -28.15
N ALA A 167 14.56 20.79 -29.12
CA ALA A 167 14.75 20.47 -30.54
C ALA A 167 15.00 21.68 -31.45
N LEU A 168 14.70 22.89 -30.99
CA LEU A 168 14.71 24.10 -31.81
C LEU A 168 15.43 25.27 -31.16
N ASP A 169 15.67 25.23 -29.84
CA ASP A 169 16.39 26.27 -29.13
C ASP A 169 17.86 26.31 -29.62
N PRO A 170 18.32 27.44 -30.20
CA PRO A 170 19.68 27.56 -30.70
C PRO A 170 20.75 27.47 -29.60
N GLN A 171 20.38 27.67 -28.32
CA GLN A 171 21.29 27.60 -27.18
C GLN A 171 21.33 26.23 -26.48
N HIS A 172 20.65 25.21 -27.03
CA HIS A 172 20.63 23.85 -26.45
C HIS A 172 21.93 23.07 -26.73
#